data_AF-A0A2G1BPJ8-F1
#
_entry.id   AF-A0A2G1BPJ8-F1
#
_cell.length_a   1.000
_cell.length_b   1.000
_cell.length_c   1.000
_cell.angle_alpha   90.00
_cell.angle_beta   90.00
_cell.angle_gamma   90.00
#
_symmetry.space_group_name_H-M   'P 1'
#
loop_
_entity.id
_entity.type
_entity.pdbx_description
1 polymer ?
#
loop_
_entity_poly.entity_id
_entity_poly.type
_entity_poly.pdbx_seq_one_letter_code
_entity_poly.pdbx_strand_id
1 'polypeptide(L)' 'GRMMNKTLGYWHFWLSIICAYGVFWPMHFIGLAGLPRRYYTNTNFPMFDDLADINVVITIFALVGGIAQIFFIANFFIS' A
#
# COMPACT_ATOMS: atom_id res chain seq x y z
N GLY A 1 31.30 6.23 -8.35
CA GLY A 1 29.91 5.81 -8.08
C GLY A 1 29.40 5.11 -9.31
N ARG A 2 28.65 4.02 -9.14
CA ARG A 2 28.00 3.30 -10.25
C ARG A 2 26.56 3.80 -10.39
N MET A 3 26.01 3.75 -11.60
CA MET A 3 24.63 4.16 -11.85
C MET A 3 23.67 3.00 -11.64
N MET A 4 22.55 3.27 -10.96
CA MET A 4 21.44 2.34 -10.79
C MET A 4 20.88 1.87 -12.13
N ASN A 5 20.46 0.61 -12.17
CA ASN A 5 19.89 0.01 -13.36
C ASN A 5 18.51 0.65 -13.65
N LYS A 6 18.37 1.25 -14.82
CA LYS A 6 17.14 1.94 -15.24
C LYS A 6 15.93 1.00 -15.30
N THR A 7 16.10 -0.24 -15.77
CA THR A 7 15.00 -1.20 -15.91
C THR A 7 14.39 -1.56 -14.56
N LEU A 8 15.23 -1.87 -13.57
CA LEU A 8 14.77 -2.14 -12.19
C LEU A 8 14.17 -0.90 -11.54
N GLY A 9 14.67 0.30 -11.87
CA GLY A 9 14.09 1.57 -11.43
C GLY A 9 12.66 1.79 -11.95
N TYR A 10 12.39 1.48 -13.22
CA TYR A 10 11.04 1.56 -13.78
C TYR A 10 10.08 0.56 -13.12
N TRP A 11 10.53 -0.68 -12.87
CA TRP A 11 9.72 -1.67 -12.14
C TRP A 11 9.36 -1.20 -10.74
N HIS A 12 10.34 -0.69 -9.98
CA HIS A 12 10.10 -0.14 -8.65
C HIS A 12 9.12 1.03 -8.68
N PHE A 13 9.29 1.97 -9.62
CA PHE A 13 8.45 3.14 -9.76
C PHE A 13 6.98 2.77 -10.02
N TRP A 14 6.72 1.95 -11.04
CA TRP A 14 5.35 1.58 -11.43
C TRP A 14 4.65 0.73 -10.37
N LEU A 15 5.36 -0.22 -9.76
CA LEU A 15 4.80 -1.01 -8.66
C LEU A 15 4.47 -0.13 -7.45
N SER A 16 5.37 0.79 -7.08
CA SER A 16 5.18 1.68 -5.93
C SER A 16 4.01 2.62 -6.14
N ILE A 17 3.84 3.20 -7.33
CA ILE A 17 2.76 4.17 -7.58
C ILE A 17 1.39 3.48 -7.63
N ILE A 18 1.29 2.30 -8.25
CA ILE A 18 0.05 1.52 -8.30
C ILE A 18 -0.37 1.11 -6.89
N CYS A 19 0.58 0.61 -6.07
CA CYS A 19 0.29 0.22 -4.70
C CYS A 19 -0.05 1.43 -3.82
N ALA A 20 0.63 2.57 -3.99
CA ALA A 20 0.33 3.79 -3.25
C ALA A 20 -1.11 4.26 -3.52
N TYR A 21 -1.53 4.30 -4.78
CA TYR A 21 -2.93 4.60 -5.11
C TYR A 21 -3.88 3.53 -4.56
N GLY A 22 -3.55 2.24 -4.67
CA GLY A 22 -4.38 1.14 -4.15
C GLY A 22 -4.55 1.15 -2.62
N VAL A 23 -3.58 1.68 -1.87
CA VAL A 23 -3.66 1.82 -0.40
C VAL A 23 -4.41 3.10 -0.01
N PHE A 24 -3.98 4.25 -0.53
CA PHE A 24 -4.44 5.54 -0.03
C PHE A 24 -5.78 5.96 -0.64
N TRP A 25 -6.11 5.54 -1.86
CA TRP A 25 -7.38 5.90 -2.49
C TRP A 25 -8.58 5.31 -1.75
N PRO A 26 -8.61 4.00 -1.40
CA PRO A 26 -9.70 3.45 -0.59
C PRO A 26 -9.76 4.04 0.83
N MET A 27 -8.62 4.42 1.44
CA MET A 27 -8.61 5.08 2.74
C MET A 27 -9.36 6.42 2.75
N HIS A 28 -9.41 7.16 1.63
CA HIS A 28 -10.20 8.39 1.56
C HIS A 28 -11.69 8.10 1.77
N PHE A 29 -12.21 7.03 1.16
CA PHE A 29 -13.61 6.63 1.30
C PHE A 29 -13.93 6.09 2.70
N ILE A 30 -13.01 5.33 3.30
CA ILE A 30 -13.16 4.87 4.69
C ILE A 30 -13.20 6.06 5.66
N GLY A 31 -12.37 7.08 5.44
CA GLY A 31 -12.40 8.31 6.23
C GLY A 31 -13.71 9.10 6.06
N LEU A 32 -14.24 9.17 4.85
CA LEU A 32 -15.53 9.81 4.56
C LEU A 32 -16.71 9.06 5.18
N ALA A 33 -16.64 7.74 5.28
CA ALA A 33 -17.61 6.90 5.97
C ALA A 33 -17.57 7.05 7.51
N GLY A 34 -16.63 7.85 8.05
CA GLY A 34 -16.56 8.18 9.46
C GLY A 34 -15.80 7.17 10.32
N LEU A 35 -15.05 6.24 9.70
CA LEU A 35 -14.30 5.24 10.44
C LEU A 35 -13.12 5.91 11.18
N PRO A 36 -13.08 5.85 12.52
CA PRO A 36 -12.10 6.60 13.27
C PRO A 36 -10.70 5.96 13.17
N ARG A 37 -9.67 6.80 13.03
CA ARG A 37 -8.28 6.33 13.03
C ARG A 37 -7.85 5.79 14.40
N ARG A 38 -6.80 4.97 14.41
CA ARG A 38 -6.12 4.43 15.61
C ARG A 38 -6.92 3.36 16.40
N TYR A 39 -7.82 2.66 15.74
CA TYR A 39 -8.48 1.48 16.29
C TYR A 39 -7.83 0.20 15.77
N TYR A 40 -7.58 -0.75 16.68
CA TYR A 40 -7.08 -2.07 16.32
C TYR A 40 -8.16 -2.94 15.68
N THR A 41 -9.40 -2.84 16.18
CA THR A 41 -10.57 -3.55 15.64
C THR A 41 -11.78 -2.62 15.65
N ASN A 42 -12.64 -2.76 14.63
CA ASN A 42 -13.91 -2.04 14.52
C ASN A 42 -15.13 -2.94 14.85
N THR A 43 -14.90 -4.18 15.33
CA THR A 43 -15.94 -5.19 15.63
C THR A 43 -16.95 -4.78 16.70
N ASN A 44 -16.67 -3.72 17.47
CA ASN A 44 -17.58 -3.19 18.48
C ASN A 44 -18.63 -2.23 17.87
N PHE A 45 -18.56 -1.96 16.57
CA PHE A 45 -19.42 -1.03 15.85
C PHE A 45 -20.00 -1.72 14.60
N PRO A 46 -21.17 -2.38 14.71
CA PRO A 46 -21.80 -3.10 13.61
C PRO A 46 -22.07 -2.25 12.35
N MET A 47 -22.11 -0.92 12.50
CA MET A 47 -22.24 0.04 11.40
C MET A 47 -21.04 0.02 10.43
N PHE A 48 -19.88 -0.51 10.84
CA PHE A 48 -18.66 -0.55 10.03
C PHE A 48 -18.32 -1.94 9.48
N ASP A 49 -19.19 -2.93 9.63
CA ASP A 49 -18.93 -4.30 9.17
C ASP A 49 -18.67 -4.35 7.65
N ASP A 50 -19.42 -3.56 6.87
CA ASP A 50 -19.24 -3.45 5.40
C ASP A 50 -17.89 -2.83 4.99
N LEU A 51 -17.22 -2.10 5.90
CA LEU A 51 -15.91 -1.50 5.64
C LEU A 51 -14.76 -2.48 5.88
N ALA A 52 -15.02 -3.66 6.43
CA ALA A 52 -14.00 -4.68 6.67
C ALA A 52 -13.36 -5.13 5.35
N ASP A 53 -14.15 -5.37 4.30
CA ASP A 53 -13.65 -5.82 3.00
C ASP A 53 -12.68 -4.81 2.36
N ILE A 54 -12.98 -3.51 2.50
CA ILE A 54 -12.12 -2.45 1.98
C ILE A 54 -10.78 -2.43 2.73
N ASN A 55 -10.79 -2.66 4.05
CA ASN A 55 -9.57 -2.76 4.85
C ASN A 55 -8.70 -3.95 4.43
N VAL A 56 -9.32 -5.08 4.04
CA VAL A 56 -8.58 -6.24 3.51
C VAL A 56 -7.88 -5.87 2.20
N VAL A 57 -8.58 -5.22 1.28
CA VAL A 57 -8.00 -4.77 -0.01
C VAL A 57 -6.82 -3.82 0.21
N ILE A 58 -6.97 -2.83 1.10
CA ILE A 58 -5.90 -1.91 1.48
C ILE A 58 -4.66 -2.68 1.99
N THR A 59 -4.88 -3.69 2.85
CA THR A 59 -3.80 -4.49 3.42
C THR A 59 -3.05 -5.27 2.35
N ILE A 60 -3.76 -5.84 1.36
CA ILE A 60 -3.13 -6.53 0.24
C ILE A 60 -2.23 -5.58 -0.54
N PHE A 61 -2.71 -4.38 -0.91
CA PHE A 61 -1.88 -3.39 -1.61
C PHE A 61 -0.71 -2.89 -0.78
N ALA A 62 -0.87 -2.78 0.55
CA ALA A 62 0.22 -2.39 1.43
C ALA A 62 1.34 -3.45 1.47
N LEU A 63 0.99 -4.73 1.52
CA LEU A 63 1.95 -5.84 1.48
C LEU A 63 2.66 -5.91 0.12
N VAL A 64 1.92 -5.78 -0.99
CA VAL A 64 2.51 -5.74 -2.34
C VAL A 64 3.43 -4.53 -2.50
N GLY A 65 3.05 -3.36 -1.97
CA GLY A 65 3.90 -2.17 -1.93
C GLY A 65 5.17 -2.38 -1.10
N GLY A 66 5.11 -3.15 -0.01
CA GLY A 66 6.27 -3.58 0.76
C GLY A 66 7.21 -4.48 -0.06
N ILE A 67 6.66 -5.45 -0.80
CA ILE A 67 7.43 -6.31 -1.72
C ILE A 67 8.07 -5.47 -2.83
N ALA A 68 7.39 -4.43 -3.33
CA ALA A 68 7.94 -3.55 -4.34
C ALA A 68 9.28 -2.92 -3.92
N GLN A 69 9.49 -2.65 -2.62
CA GLN A 69 10.77 -2.11 -2.12
C GLN A 69 11.96 -3.05 -2.33
N ILE A 70 11.73 -4.36 -2.48
CA ILE A 70 12.79 -5.32 -2.79
C ILE A 70 13.45 -4.99 -4.13
N PHE A 71 12.70 -4.49 -5.13
CA PHE A 71 13.27 -4.07 -6.41
C PHE A 71 14.23 -2.88 -6.26
N PHE A 72 13.93 -1.96 -5.35
CA PHE A 72 14.83 -0.85 -5.03
C PHE A 72 16.09 -1.33 -4.31
N ILE A 73 15.93 -2.16 -3.28
CA ILE A 73 17.04 -2.74 -2.51
C ILE A 73 17.98 -3.53 -3.44
N ALA A 74 17.42 -4.41 -4.27
CA ALA A 74 18.20 -5.18 -5.24
C ALA A 74 18.94 -4.27 -6.22
N ASN A 75 18.30 -3.22 -6.74
CA ASN A 75 18.95 -2.27 -7.63
C ASN A 75 20.12 -1.54 -6.94
N PHE A 76 19.94 -1.12 -5.68
CA PHE A 76 20.96 -0.41 -4.92
C PHE A 76 22.21 -1.25 -4.66
N PHE A 77 22.06 -2.55 -4.34
CA PHE A 77 23.21 -3.43 -4.04
C PHE A 77 23.87 -4.04 -5.27
N ILE A 78 23.13 -4.23 -6.37
CA ILE A 78 23.65 -4.87 -7.59
C ILE A 78 24.37 -3.87 -8.50
N SER A 79 23.98 -2.58 -8.48
CA SER A 79 24.55 -1.54 -9.36
C SER A 79 25.77 -0.87 -8.75
#